data_AF-A0A970F5F7-F1
#
_entry.id   AF-A0A970F5F7-F1
#
_cell.length_a   1.000
_cell.length_b   1.000
_cell.length_c   1.000
_cell.angle_alpha   90.00
_cell.angle_beta   90.00
_cell.angle_gamma   90.00
#
_symmetry.space_group_name_H-M   'P 1'
#
loop_
_entity.id
_entity.type
_entity.pdbx_description
1 polymer ?
#
loop_
_entity_poly.entity_id
_entity_poly.type
_entity_poly.pdbx_seq_one_letter_code
_entity_poly.pdbx_strand_id
1 'polypeptide(L)'
;MRKIKTSLIVLGTLFFLSACSLPGLKTSRNTNTIAITGGITTEAQILGSIVAEMIEHYTDKETTIINNLGTTNINHQAMLNGDAQISAARYTGTDVASTLQLDPITDPKAAFDTVKR
;
A
#
# COMPACT_ATOMS: atom_id res chain seq x y z
N MET A 1 19.64 -26.44 -36.34
CA MET A 1 18.39 -26.75 -35.61
C MET A 1 18.44 -26.41 -34.12
N ARG A 2 19.53 -26.72 -33.39
CA ARG A 2 19.61 -26.48 -31.94
C ARG A 2 19.47 -25.00 -31.55
N LYS A 3 20.12 -24.07 -32.27
CA LYS A 3 20.04 -22.61 -32.04
C LYS A 3 18.66 -22.00 -32.30
N ILE A 4 17.93 -22.53 -33.29
CA ILE A 4 16.55 -22.09 -33.59
C ILE A 4 15.60 -22.51 -32.46
N LYS A 5 15.76 -23.73 -31.93
CA LYS A 5 14.99 -24.19 -30.77
C LYS A 5 15.28 -23.34 -29.52
N THR A 6 16.54 -22.94 -29.30
CA THR A 6 16.90 -22.07 -28.17
C THR A 6 16.31 -20.67 -28.32
N SER A 7 16.36 -20.08 -29.52
CA SER A 7 15.72 -18.79 -29.79
C SER A 7 14.20 -18.82 -29.59
N LEU A 8 13.54 -19.90 -30.00
CA LEU A 8 12.09 -20.05 -29.84
C LEU A 8 11.69 -20.18 -28.36
N ILE A 9 12.50 -20.89 -27.56
CA ILE A 9 12.29 -20.99 -26.11
C ILE A 9 12.45 -19.62 -25.46
N VAL A 10 13.55 -18.90 -25.74
CA VAL A 10 13.80 -17.57 -25.16
C VAL A 10 12.68 -16.59 -25.51
N LEU A 11 12.22 -16.58 -26.77
CA LEU A 11 11.14 -15.71 -27.21
C LEU A 11 9.79 -16.08 -26.56
N GLY A 12 9.53 -17.38 -26.36
CA GLY A 12 8.37 -17.86 -25.61
C GLY A 12 8.40 -17.42 -24.15
N THR A 13 9.54 -17.54 -23.46
CA THR A 13 9.66 -17.11 -22.05
C THR A 13 9.48 -15.60 -21.90
N LEU A 14 9.99 -14.79 -22.85
CA LEU A 14 9.78 -13.34 -22.84
C LEU A 14 8.29 -12.97 -22.99
N PHE A 15 7.54 -13.72 -23.80
CA PHE A 15 6.09 -13.52 -23.95
C PHE A 15 5.30 -13.89 -22.69
N PHE A 16 5.76 -14.88 -21.91
CA PHE A 16 5.14 -15.21 -20.63
C PHE A 16 5.47 -14.20 -19.53
N LEU A 17 6.64 -13.55 -19.58
CA LEU A 17 7.04 -12.53 -18.59
C LEU A 17 6.33 -11.17 -18.79
N SER A 18 5.82 -10.87 -19.99
CA SER A 18 5.02 -9.66 -20.22
C SER A 18 3.57 -9.78 -19.71
N ALA A 19 3.13 -10.97 -19.29
CA ALA A 19 1.81 -11.22 -18.72
C ALA A 19 1.70 -10.89 -17.21
N CYS A 20 2.63 -10.11 -16.65
CA CYS A 20 2.69 -9.75 -15.22
C CYS A 20 1.48 -8.93 -14.69
N SER A 21 0.45 -8.68 -15.51
CA SER A 21 -0.88 -8.31 -15.04
C SER A 21 -1.82 -9.51 -15.23
N LEU A 22 -1.78 -10.47 -14.29
CA LEU A 22 -2.73 -11.57 -14.28
C LEU A 22 -4.17 -11.01 -14.20
N PRO A 23 -5.08 -11.39 -15.12
CA PRO A 23 -6.48 -11.03 -15.00
C PRO A 23 -7.03 -11.50 -13.64
N GLY A 24 -7.63 -10.58 -12.87
CA GLY A 24 -8.16 -10.87 -11.53
C GLY A 24 -7.20 -10.63 -10.36
N LEU A 25 -5.97 -10.16 -10.61
CA LEU A 25 -5.05 -9.77 -9.53
C LEU A 25 -5.19 -8.28 -9.22
N LYS A 26 -5.75 -7.95 -8.05
CA LYS A 26 -5.88 -6.57 -7.56
C LYS A 26 -4.49 -5.95 -7.38
N THR A 27 -4.13 -5.00 -8.24
CA THR A 27 -2.84 -4.29 -8.18
C THR A 27 -3.06 -2.83 -7.83
N SER A 28 -2.17 -2.26 -7.02
CA SER A 28 -2.19 -0.83 -6.64
C SER A 28 -2.05 0.13 -7.82
N ARG A 29 -1.63 -0.35 -9.00
CA ARG A 29 -1.53 0.45 -10.23
C ARG A 29 -2.82 0.55 -11.03
N ASN A 30 -3.90 -0.11 -10.60
CA ASN A 30 -5.20 0.02 -11.24
C ASN A 30 -5.95 1.23 -10.66
N THR A 31 -6.40 2.15 -11.52
CA THR A 31 -7.20 3.33 -11.12
C THR A 31 -8.53 3.02 -10.43
N ASN A 32 -9.01 1.78 -10.53
CA ASN A 32 -10.21 1.33 -9.83
C ASN A 32 -9.94 0.59 -8.51
N THR A 33 -8.67 0.43 -8.12
CA THR A 33 -8.27 -0.27 -6.90
C THR A 33 -7.61 0.71 -5.94
N ILE A 34 -8.11 0.79 -4.70
CA ILE A 34 -7.51 1.57 -3.62
C ILE A 34 -6.56 0.67 -2.82
N ALA A 35 -5.29 1.03 -2.81
CA ALA A 35 -4.27 0.33 -2.04
C ALA A 35 -4.15 0.90 -0.62
N ILE A 36 -4.20 0.01 0.38
CA ILE A 36 -4.24 0.34 1.80
C ILE A 36 -3.04 -0.32 2.48
N THR A 37 -2.19 0.43 3.18
CA THR A 37 -1.08 -0.16 3.95
C THR A 37 -1.60 -0.73 5.26
N GLY A 38 -1.48 -2.05 5.47
CA GLY A 38 -1.91 -2.77 6.68
C GLY A 38 -0.81 -2.96 7.74
N GLY A 39 0.43 -2.58 7.46
CA GLY A 39 1.54 -2.65 8.42
C GLY A 39 1.91 -4.08 8.86
N ILE A 40 2.59 -4.20 10.00
CA ILE A 40 3.08 -5.47 10.58
C ILE A 40 2.36 -5.89 11.88
N THR A 41 1.56 -5.02 12.47
CA THR A 41 0.88 -5.30 13.74
C THR A 41 -0.52 -5.84 13.48
N THR A 42 -1.01 -6.68 14.40
CA THR A 42 -2.38 -7.22 14.34
C THR A 42 -3.42 -6.10 14.25
N GLU A 43 -3.24 -5.03 15.04
CA GLU A 43 -4.14 -3.87 15.01
C GLU A 43 -4.18 -3.21 13.64
N ALA A 44 -3.02 -2.93 13.03
CA ALA A 44 -2.97 -2.27 11.73
C ALA A 44 -3.58 -3.13 10.61
N GLN A 45 -3.45 -4.45 10.68
CA GLN A 45 -4.06 -5.38 9.73
C GLN A 45 -5.58 -5.48 9.90
N ILE A 46 -6.08 -5.49 11.14
CA ILE A 46 -7.52 -5.42 11.43
C ILE A 46 -8.09 -4.10 10.90
N LEU A 47 -7.45 -2.96 11.22
CA LEU A 47 -7.88 -1.65 10.73
C LEU A 47 -7.84 -1.57 9.20
N GLY A 48 -6.81 -2.14 8.56
CA GLY A 48 -6.71 -2.20 7.10
C GLY A 48 -7.86 -3.00 6.48
N SER A 49 -8.28 -4.08 7.15
CA SER A 49 -9.42 -4.88 6.71
C SER A 49 -10.74 -4.15 6.90
N ILE A 50 -10.93 -3.46 8.02
CA ILE A 50 -12.13 -2.61 8.25
C ILE A 50 -12.23 -1.52 7.19
N VAL A 51 -11.13 -0.83 6.88
CA VAL A 51 -11.10 0.21 5.84
C VAL A 51 -11.40 -0.38 4.46
N ALA A 52 -10.82 -1.54 4.13
CA ALA A 52 -11.08 -2.24 2.88
C ALA A 52 -12.57 -2.55 2.70
N GLU A 53 -13.18 -3.21 3.70
CA GLU A 53 -14.60 -3.56 3.70
C GLU A 53 -15.50 -2.32 3.60
N MET A 54 -15.17 -1.23 4.31
CA MET A 54 -15.94 0.01 4.19
C MET A 54 -15.87 0.59 2.77
N ILE A 55 -14.71 0.59 2.13
CA ILE A 55 -14.56 1.12 0.77
C ILE A 55 -15.33 0.26 -0.23
N GLU A 56 -15.18 -1.07 -0.17
CA GLU A 56 -15.87 -1.98 -1.09
C GLU A 56 -17.39 -2.00 -0.86
N HIS A 57 -17.85 -1.76 0.36
CA HIS A 57 -19.28 -1.71 0.68
C HIS A 57 -19.94 -0.39 0.24
N TYR A 58 -19.28 0.74 0.44
CA TYR A 58 -19.87 2.07 0.20
C TYR A 58 -19.47 2.71 -1.13
N THR A 59 -18.63 2.06 -1.94
CA THR A 59 -18.16 2.59 -3.22
C THR A 59 -18.02 1.47 -4.27
N ASP A 60 -17.96 1.84 -5.55
CA ASP A 60 -17.70 0.90 -6.65
C ASP A 60 -16.19 0.60 -6.86
N LYS A 61 -15.35 0.87 -5.85
CA LYS A 61 -13.90 0.67 -5.89
C LYS A 61 -13.54 -0.68 -5.29
N GLU A 62 -12.57 -1.34 -5.90
CA GLU A 62 -11.92 -2.49 -5.28
C GLU A 62 -10.81 -2.04 -4.33
N THR A 63 -10.40 -2.91 -3.42
CA THR A 63 -9.31 -2.63 -2.49
C THR A 63 -8.23 -3.70 -2.49
N THR A 64 -7.00 -3.31 -2.16
CA THR A 64 -5.91 -4.24 -1.89
C THR A 64 -5.17 -3.81 -0.65
N ILE A 65 -4.86 -4.77 0.23
CA ILE A 65 -4.15 -4.51 1.49
C ILE A 65 -2.69 -4.90 1.32
N ILE A 66 -1.80 -3.94 1.51
CA ILE A 66 -0.35 -4.12 1.49
C ILE A 66 0.12 -4.32 2.92
N ASN A 67 0.26 -5.58 3.31
CA ASN A 67 0.80 -5.97 4.61
C ASN A 67 2.33 -5.98 4.60
N ASN A 68 2.91 -6.01 5.79
CA ASN A 68 4.34 -6.18 6.05
C ASN A 68 5.24 -4.99 5.66
N LEU A 69 4.66 -3.80 5.51
CA LEU A 69 5.42 -2.55 5.51
C LEU A 69 5.79 -2.22 6.97
N GLY A 70 7.07 -2.39 7.30
CA GLY A 70 7.53 -2.54 8.70
C GLY A 70 7.59 -1.27 9.55
N THR A 71 7.52 -0.09 8.95
CA THR A 71 7.58 1.17 9.71
C THR A 71 6.59 2.20 9.15
N THR A 72 6.20 3.13 10.02
CA THR A 72 5.44 4.33 9.66
C THR A 72 6.06 5.07 8.47
N ASN A 73 7.38 5.24 8.46
CA ASN A 73 8.05 5.98 7.41
C ASN A 73 7.99 5.23 6.07
N ILE A 74 8.08 3.90 6.08
CA ILE A 74 7.88 3.10 4.86
C ILE A 74 6.44 3.24 4.36
N ASN A 75 5.43 3.19 5.24
CA ASN A 75 4.03 3.44 4.85
C ASN A 75 3.87 4.84 4.25
N HIS A 76 4.46 5.85 4.87
CA HIS A 76 4.41 7.23 4.39
C HIS A 76 5.07 7.39 3.02
N GLN A 77 6.24 6.77 2.79
CA GLN A 77 6.90 6.78 1.49
C GLN A 77 6.07 6.06 0.43
N ALA A 78 5.44 4.93 0.75
CA ALA A 78 4.54 4.24 -0.18
C ALA A 78 3.35 5.14 -0.59
N MET A 79 2.84 5.96 0.33
CA MET A 79 1.81 6.95 0.01
C MET A 79 2.33 8.07 -0.90
N LEU A 80 3.50 8.63 -0.59
CA LEU A 80 4.11 9.69 -1.41
C LEU A 80 4.44 9.21 -2.83
N ASN A 81 4.85 7.95 -2.98
CA ASN A 81 5.15 7.33 -4.26
C ASN A 81 3.89 6.96 -5.06
N GLY A 82 2.70 7.00 -4.44
CA GLY A 82 1.45 6.55 -5.05
C GLY A 82 1.27 5.02 -5.07
N ASP A 83 2.15 4.27 -4.40
CA ASP A 83 2.05 2.81 -4.24
C ASP A 83 0.87 2.41 -3.34
N ALA A 84 0.47 3.30 -2.43
CA ALA A 84 -0.71 3.20 -1.58
C ALA A 84 -1.47 4.53 -1.53
N GLN A 85 -2.78 4.49 -1.36
CA GLN A 85 -3.62 5.69 -1.20
C GLN A 85 -4.03 5.92 0.25
N ILE A 86 -4.06 4.88 1.07
CA ILE A 86 -4.47 4.95 2.47
C ILE A 86 -3.45 4.24 3.35
N SER A 87 -3.12 4.84 4.50
CA SER A 87 -2.45 4.12 5.58
C SER A 87 -3.48 3.78 6.65
N ALA A 88 -3.72 2.48 6.87
CA ALA A 88 -4.81 2.01 7.72
C ALA A 88 -4.68 2.45 9.18
N ALA A 89 -3.45 2.52 9.67
CA ALA A 89 -3.15 2.91 11.04
C ALA A 89 -2.07 4.00 11.03
N ARG A 90 -2.43 5.17 11.58
CA ARG A 90 -1.56 6.33 11.76
C ARG A 90 -1.80 6.86 13.17
N TYR A 91 -0.73 7.14 13.90
CA TYR A 91 -0.80 7.58 15.29
C TYR A 91 -0.18 8.96 15.40
N THR A 92 -0.94 9.90 15.97
CA THR A 92 -0.55 11.32 16.05
C THR A 92 0.83 11.52 16.67
N GLY A 93 1.13 10.87 17.79
CA GLY A 93 2.44 10.96 18.43
C GLY A 93 3.59 10.43 17.58
N THR A 94 3.37 9.31 16.86
CA THR A 94 4.37 8.77 15.93
C THR A 94 4.57 9.69 14.74
N ASP A 95 3.51 10.27 14.20
CA ASP A 95 3.60 11.15 13.03
C ASP A 95 4.27 12.47 13.38
N VAL A 96 3.99 13.06 14.55
CA VAL A 96 4.69 14.26 15.05
C VAL A 96 6.19 14.00 15.18
N ALA A 97 6.59 12.95 15.92
CA ALA A 97 7.99 12.74 16.28
C ALA A 97 8.81 12.06 15.17
N SER A 98 8.25 11.06 14.48
CA SER A 98 9.00 10.21 13.54
C SER A 98 8.87 10.68 12.10
N THR A 99 7.67 11.11 11.68
CA THR A 99 7.41 11.49 10.28
C THR A 99 7.68 12.96 10.04
N LEU A 100 7.15 13.84 10.90
CA LEU A 100 7.34 15.29 10.81
C LEU A 100 8.63 15.78 11.48
N GLN A 101 9.28 14.94 12.30
CA GLN A 101 10.51 15.27 13.02
C GLN A 101 10.37 16.52 13.92
N LEU A 102 9.21 16.67 14.55
CA LEU A 102 8.90 17.73 15.51
C LEU A 102 9.09 17.22 16.94
N ASP A 103 9.20 18.16 17.88
CA ASP A 103 9.21 17.83 19.30
C ASP A 103 7.90 17.13 19.72
N PRO A 104 7.95 16.13 20.63
CA PRO A 104 6.76 15.41 21.07
C PRO A 104 5.70 16.34 21.68
N ILE A 105 4.47 16.23 21.17
CA ILE A 105 3.31 16.95 21.70
C ILE A 105 2.49 15.99 22.56
N THR A 106 2.30 16.33 23.84
CA THR A 106 1.55 15.48 24.79
C THR A 106 0.05 15.77 24.80
N ASP A 107 -0.37 16.98 24.41
CA ASP A 107 -1.79 17.32 24.27
C ASP A 107 -2.38 16.60 23.04
N PRO A 108 -3.39 15.71 23.21
CA PRO A 108 -3.91 14.90 22.11
C PRO A 108 -4.51 15.74 20.98
N LYS A 109 -5.18 16.84 21.32
CA LYS A 109 -5.85 17.69 20.34
C LYS A 109 -4.85 18.48 19.52
N ALA A 110 -3.84 19.06 20.16
CA ALA A 110 -2.74 19.74 19.49
C ALA A 110 -1.94 18.79 18.59
N ALA A 111 -1.67 17.56 19.05
CA ALA A 111 -0.99 16.56 18.22
C ALA A 111 -1.81 16.19 16.97
N PHE A 112 -3.12 15.96 17.14
CA PHE A 112 -4.02 15.70 16.01
C PHE A 112 -4.11 16.88 15.04
N ASP A 113 -4.27 18.09 15.55
CA ASP A 113 -4.36 19.31 14.75
C ASP A 113 -3.06 19.60 13.96
N THR A 114 -1.92 19.12 14.46
CA THR A 114 -0.62 19.22 13.79
C THR A 114 -0.52 18.28 12.58
N VAL A 115 -1.02 17.04 12.70
CA VAL A 115 -0.81 16.00 11.68
C VAL A 115 -1.93 15.90 10.64
N LYS A 116 -3.12 16.45 10.90
CA LYS A 116 -4.31 16.29 10.04
C LYS A 116 -4.26 17.06 8.70
N ARG A 117 -3.18 17.77 8.40
CA ARG A 117 -3.09 18.68 7.23
C ARG A 117 -2.74 17.97 5.94
#